data_AF-A0A0P4W8D8-F1
#
_entry.id   AF-A0A0P4W8D8-F1
#
_cell.length_a   1.000
_cell.length_b   1.000
_cell.length_c   1.000
_cell.angle_alpha   90.00
_cell.angle_beta   90.00
_cell.angle_gamma   90.00
#
_symmetry.space_group_name_H-M   'P 1'
#
loop_
_entity.id
_entity.type
_entity.pdbx_description
1 polymer ?
#
loop_
_entity_poly.entity_id
_entity_poly.type
_entity_poly.pdbx_seq_one_letter_code
_entity_poly.pdbx_strand_id
1 'polypeptide(L)'
;MYFQHKFLIPKMFGTEVNEKKVADFQSRMEDALEKFETVWLKDQPFLAGNEASIADILAACELEQPSMAGYDVCEGRPLVTAWLQRVREAFHPHYDEGHAIVNKVRVKQGFKAPGAKL
;
A
#
# COMPACT_ATOMS: atom_id res chain seq x y z
N MET A 1 1.99 7.34 -6.80
CA MET A 1 2.24 7.54 -8.26
C MET A 1 2.36 6.24 -9.06
N TYR A 2 3.07 5.21 -8.57
CA TYR A 2 3.17 3.92 -9.26
C TYR A 2 1.80 3.34 -9.65
N PHE A 3 0.90 3.15 -8.67
CA PHE A 3 -0.47 2.65 -8.91
C PHE A 3 -1.23 3.46 -9.95
N GLN A 4 -1.11 4.80 -9.89
CA GLN A 4 -1.82 5.67 -10.83
C GLN A 4 -1.38 5.42 -12.28
N HIS A 5 -0.07 5.31 -12.53
CA HIS A 5 0.45 5.11 -13.88
C HIS A 5 0.41 3.66 -14.36
N LYS A 6 0.49 2.68 -13.46
CA LYS A 6 0.39 1.27 -13.82
C LYS A 6 -1.06 0.81 -14.04
N PHE A 7 -2.00 1.37 -13.28
CA PHE A 7 -3.38 0.87 -13.24
C PHE A 7 -4.44 1.96 -13.46
N LEU A 8 -4.51 2.98 -12.61
CA LEU A 8 -5.67 3.89 -12.58
C LEU A 8 -5.87 4.69 -13.87
N ILE A 9 -4.82 5.37 -14.35
CA ILE A 9 -4.85 6.24 -15.54
C ILE A 9 -5.12 5.40 -16.80
N PRO A 10 -4.36 4.31 -17.09
CA PRO A 10 -4.67 3.41 -18.19
C PRO A 10 -6.13 2.92 -18.17
N LYS A 11 -6.62 2.52 -16.99
CA LYS A 11 -7.98 1.99 -16.85
C LYS A 11 -9.07 3.05 -17.06
N MET A 12 -8.84 4.27 -16.58
CA MET A 12 -9.82 5.37 -16.64
C MET A 12 -9.91 5.98 -18.04
N PHE A 13 -8.78 6.13 -18.73
CA PHE A 13 -8.70 6.84 -20.01
C PHE A 13 -8.50 5.91 -21.22
N GLY A 14 -8.36 4.60 -21.01
CA GLY A 14 -8.12 3.63 -22.09
C GLY A 14 -6.75 3.81 -22.75
N THR A 15 -5.79 4.42 -22.05
CA THR A 15 -4.43 4.64 -22.57
C THR A 15 -3.54 3.44 -22.31
N GLU A 16 -2.51 3.28 -23.13
CA GLU A 16 -1.47 2.28 -22.87
C GLU A 16 -0.62 2.64 -21.63
N VAL A 17 -0.03 1.61 -21.03
CA VAL A 17 0.89 1.77 -19.90
C VAL A 17 2.25 2.24 -20.41
N ASN A 18 2.74 3.36 -19.88
CA ASN A 18 4.12 3.79 -20.12
C ASN A 18 5.06 3.07 -19.15
N GLU A 19 5.65 1.95 -19.57
CA GLU A 19 6.47 1.10 -18.72
C GLU A 19 7.72 1.80 -18.17
N LYS A 20 8.33 2.71 -18.93
CA LYS A 20 9.46 3.53 -18.43
C LYS A 20 9.02 4.38 -17.23
N LYS A 21 7.89 5.07 -17.36
CA LYS A 21 7.34 5.92 -16.30
C LYS A 21 6.90 5.09 -15.08
N VAL A 22 6.39 3.88 -15.30
CA VAL A 22 6.06 2.94 -14.23
C VAL A 22 7.31 2.53 -13.47
N ALA A 23 8.38 2.13 -14.17
CA ALA A 23 9.64 1.74 -13.54
C ALA A 23 10.24 2.88 -12.70
N ASP A 24 10.23 4.12 -13.24
CA ASP A 24 10.68 5.31 -12.51
C ASP A 24 9.88 5.52 -11.21
N PHE A 25 8.55 5.37 -11.26
CA PHE A 25 7.71 5.51 -10.07
C PHE A 25 7.78 4.33 -9.11
N GLN A 26 8.07 3.13 -9.61
CA GLN A 26 8.30 1.96 -8.77
C GLN A 26 9.54 2.17 -7.92
N SER A 27 10.67 2.55 -8.54
CA SER A 27 11.91 2.85 -7.81
C SER A 27 11.69 3.94 -6.74
N ARG A 28 10.95 5.00 -7.08
CA ARG A 28 10.62 6.06 -6.10
C ARG A 28 9.71 5.59 -4.96
N MET A 29 8.83 4.63 -5.24
CA MET A 29 7.97 4.01 -4.23
C MET A 29 8.79 3.13 -3.29
N GLU A 30 9.72 2.34 -3.82
CA GLU A 30 10.66 1.52 -3.05
C GLU A 30 11.55 2.39 -2.15
N ASP A 31 12.07 3.50 -2.67
CA ASP A 31 12.81 4.50 -1.88
C ASP A 31 11.96 5.17 -0.79
N ALA A 32 10.64 5.26 -1.00
CA ALA A 32 9.71 5.81 -0.02
C ALA A 32 9.38 4.77 1.06
N LEU A 33 9.23 3.50 0.71
CA LEU A 33 9.08 2.38 1.64
C LEU A 33 10.32 2.23 2.54
N GLU A 34 11.52 2.42 2.00
CA GLU A 34 12.74 2.42 2.80
C GLU A 34 12.72 3.54 3.85
N LYS A 35 12.34 4.76 3.44
CA LYS A 35 12.19 5.91 4.36
C LYS A 35 11.04 5.71 5.34
N PHE A 36 9.98 5.01 4.93
CA PHE A 36 8.88 4.64 5.79
C PHE A 36 9.38 3.82 6.98
N GLU A 37 10.19 2.79 6.72
CA GLU A 37 10.76 1.95 7.76
C GLU A 37 11.83 2.68 8.58
N THR A 38 12.74 3.41 7.93
CA THR A 38 13.95 3.96 8.60
C THR A 38 13.78 5.36 9.20
N VAL A 39 12.78 6.13 8.77
CA VAL A 39 12.58 7.52 9.22
C VAL A 39 11.29 7.67 10.02
N TRP A 40 10.19 7.15 9.50
CA TRP A 40 8.85 7.40 10.07
C TRP A 40 8.45 6.36 11.11
N LEU A 41 8.60 5.07 10.78
CA LEU A 41 8.22 3.99 11.68
C LEU A 41 9.34 3.68 12.69
N LYS A 42 10.58 3.52 12.22
CA LYS A 42 11.76 3.19 13.03
C LYS A 42 11.49 2.02 13.99
N ASP A 43 11.51 2.31 15.29
CA ASP A 43 11.32 1.40 16.41
C ASP A 43 9.96 1.60 17.09
N GLN A 44 9.09 2.43 16.52
CA GLN A 44 7.76 2.74 17.06
C GLN A 44 6.69 1.78 16.49
N PRO A 45 5.60 1.54 17.23
CA PRO A 45 4.50 0.72 16.72
C PRO A 45 3.69 1.43 15.62
N PHE A 46 3.59 2.76 15.64
CA PHE A 46 2.85 3.59 14.69
C PHE A 46 3.69 4.79 14.21
N LEU A 47 3.26 5.45 13.13
CA LEU A 47 4.05 6.49 12.46
C LEU A 47 4.26 7.77 13.28
N ALA A 48 3.36 8.03 14.24
CA ALA A 48 3.43 9.20 15.11
C ALA A 48 3.73 8.85 16.58
N GLY A 49 4.15 7.61 16.86
CA GLY A 49 4.52 7.16 18.20
C GLY A 49 3.84 5.86 18.62
N ASN A 50 3.41 5.82 19.89
CA ASN A 50 2.89 4.60 20.52
C ASN A 50 1.42 4.29 20.23
N GLU A 51 0.66 5.25 19.72
CA GLU A 51 -0.78 5.13 19.45
C GLU A 51 -1.07 5.38 17.97
N ALA A 52 -2.10 4.72 17.45
CA ALA A 52 -2.54 4.91 16.08
C ALA A 52 -3.06 6.34 15.87
N SER A 53 -2.74 6.92 14.72
CA SER A 53 -3.08 8.31 14.40
C SER A 53 -3.63 8.44 12.98
N ILE A 54 -4.01 9.67 12.61
CA ILE A 54 -4.38 9.97 11.21
C ILE A 54 -3.24 9.67 10.23
N ALA A 55 -1.98 9.76 10.66
CA ALA A 55 -0.84 9.45 9.80
C ALA A 55 -0.88 7.99 9.36
N ASP A 56 -1.26 7.09 10.26
CA ASP A 56 -1.29 5.65 10.01
C ASP A 56 -2.38 5.25 9.02
N ILE A 57 -3.60 5.76 9.20
CA ILE A 57 -4.70 5.44 8.28
C ILE A 57 -4.48 6.04 6.89
N LEU A 58 -3.95 7.27 6.80
CA LEU A 58 -3.61 7.88 5.50
C LEU A 58 -2.52 7.08 4.77
N ALA A 59 -1.46 6.68 5.49
CA ALA A 59 -0.42 5.84 4.91
C ALA A 59 -0.94 4.47 4.47
N ALA A 60 -1.81 3.83 5.26
CA ALA A 60 -2.35 2.53 4.93
C ALA A 60 -3.22 2.57 3.67
N CYS A 61 -4.05 3.61 3.51
CA CYS A 61 -4.84 3.84 2.30
C CYS A 61 -3.97 3.97 1.04
N GLU A 62 -2.78 4.56 1.14
CA GLU A 62 -1.83 4.66 0.02
C GLU A 62 -1.13 3.33 -0.25
N LEU A 63 -0.72 2.61 0.81
CA LEU A 63 0.02 1.35 0.74
C LEU A 63 -0.83 0.15 0.29
N GLU A 64 -2.15 0.23 0.42
CA GLU A 64 -3.08 -0.78 -0.10
C GLU A 64 -3.23 -0.72 -1.63
N GLN A 65 -3.08 0.45 -2.25
CA GLN A 65 -3.37 0.64 -3.68
C GLN A 65 -2.44 -0.12 -4.65
N PRO A 66 -1.11 -0.22 -4.42
CA PRO A 66 -0.21 -0.99 -5.28
C PRO A 66 -0.64 -2.46 -5.46
N SER A 67 -1.32 -3.04 -4.46
CA SER A 67 -1.82 -4.43 -4.55
C SER A 67 -2.88 -4.63 -5.64
N MET A 68 -3.63 -3.57 -6.00
CA MET A 68 -4.54 -3.62 -7.16
C MET A 68 -3.80 -3.68 -8.51
N ALA A 69 -2.52 -3.31 -8.54
CA ALA A 69 -1.63 -3.40 -9.68
C ALA A 69 -0.67 -4.61 -9.59
N GLY A 70 -0.83 -5.47 -8.58
CA GLY A 70 -0.04 -6.69 -8.40
C GLY A 70 1.29 -6.51 -7.65
N TYR A 71 1.52 -5.36 -7.02
CA TYR A 71 2.71 -5.11 -6.20
C TYR A 71 2.38 -5.29 -4.71
N ASP A 72 3.09 -6.18 -4.01
CA ASP A 72 2.96 -6.35 -2.57
C ASP A 72 4.00 -5.49 -1.83
N VAL A 73 3.53 -4.44 -1.16
CA VAL A 73 4.39 -3.52 -0.37
C VAL A 73 4.95 -4.17 0.90
N CYS A 74 4.43 -5.32 1.32
CA CYS A 74 4.89 -6.06 2.48
C CYS A 74 5.99 -7.08 2.13
N GLU A 75 6.17 -7.43 0.85
CA GLU A 75 7.16 -8.41 0.42
C GLU A 75 8.59 -7.94 0.78
N GLY A 76 9.30 -8.76 1.56
CA GLY A 76 10.64 -8.43 2.06
C GLY A 76 10.69 -7.33 3.13
N ARG A 77 9.53 -6.81 3.60
CA ARG A 77 9.42 -5.67 4.53
C ARG A 77 8.68 -6.05 5.81
N PRO A 78 9.34 -6.74 6.77
CA PRO A 78 8.69 -7.21 7.98
C PRO A 78 8.17 -6.08 8.88
N LEU A 79 8.82 -4.91 8.88
CA LEU A 79 8.37 -3.77 9.70
C LEU A 79 7.08 -3.16 9.12
N VAL A 80 7.03 -2.95 7.81
CA VAL A 80 5.79 -2.53 7.11
C VAL A 80 4.68 -3.55 7.32
N THR A 81 4.98 -4.85 7.20
CA THR A 81 3.99 -5.92 7.40
C THR A 81 3.37 -5.86 8.80
N ALA A 82 4.22 -5.79 9.83
CA ALA A 82 3.76 -5.74 11.22
C ALA A 82 3.01 -4.43 11.53
N TRP A 83 3.46 -3.30 10.98
CA TRP A 83 2.77 -2.02 11.11
C TRP A 83 1.39 -2.06 10.47
N LEU A 84 1.27 -2.53 9.22
CA LEU A 84 0.01 -2.57 8.50
C LEU A 84 -1.01 -3.47 9.22
N GLN A 85 -0.56 -4.58 9.81
CA GLN A 85 -1.40 -5.43 10.65
C GLN A 85 -1.93 -4.65 11.87
N ARG A 86 -1.08 -3.95 12.62
CA ARG A 86 -1.51 -3.14 13.77
C ARG A 86 -2.50 -2.05 13.37
N VAL A 87 -2.30 -1.41 12.22
CA VAL A 87 -3.23 -0.40 11.71
C VAL A 87 -4.59 -1.03 11.36
N ARG A 88 -4.61 -2.17 10.67
CA ARG A 88 -5.86 -2.89 10.38
C ARG A 88 -6.64 -3.22 11.66
N GLU A 89 -5.94 -3.73 12.67
CA GLU A 89 -6.53 -4.07 13.98
C GLU A 89 -7.05 -2.83 14.71
N ALA A 90 -6.29 -1.73 14.73
CA ALA A 90 -6.65 -0.49 15.42
C ALA A 90 -7.89 0.20 14.84
N PHE A 91 -8.14 0.05 13.54
CA PHE A 91 -9.26 0.70 12.83
C PHE A 91 -10.37 -0.27 12.42
N HIS A 92 -10.34 -1.52 12.86
CA HIS A 92 -11.42 -2.48 12.59
C HIS A 92 -12.73 -2.07 13.32
N PRO A 93 -13.91 -2.19 12.69
CA PRO A 93 -14.19 -2.76 11.36
C PRO A 93 -14.08 -1.78 10.19
N HIS A 94 -13.98 -0.48 10.46
CA HIS A 94 -14.04 0.57 9.43
C HIS A 94 -12.90 0.54 8.43
N TYR A 95 -11.76 -0.04 8.81
CA TYR A 95 -10.67 -0.31 7.87
C TYR A 95 -11.16 -1.20 6.72
N ASP A 96 -11.84 -2.30 7.01
CA ASP A 96 -12.30 -3.25 6.01
C ASP A 96 -13.42 -2.65 5.15
N GLU A 97 -14.32 -1.89 5.77
CA GLU A 97 -15.38 -1.15 5.08
C GLU A 97 -14.80 -0.13 4.09
N GLY A 98 -13.83 0.67 4.53
CA GLY A 98 -13.16 1.68 3.70
C GLY A 98 -12.39 1.06 2.53
N HIS A 99 -11.81 -0.12 2.71
CA HIS A 99 -11.03 -0.83 1.69
C HIS A 99 -11.86 -1.81 0.84
N ALA A 100 -13.19 -1.85 0.99
CA ALA A 100 -14.05 -2.79 0.26
C ALA A 100 -13.86 -2.73 -1.27
N ILE A 101 -13.72 -1.53 -1.83
CA ILE A 101 -13.48 -1.36 -3.28
C ILE A 101 -12.08 -1.83 -3.68
N VAL A 102 -11.06 -1.51 -2.89
CA VAL A 102 -9.68 -1.99 -3.12
C VAL A 102 -9.67 -3.51 -3.16
N ASN A 103 -10.28 -4.16 -2.17
CA ASN A 103 -10.40 -5.61 -2.05
C ASN A 103 -11.11 -6.20 -3.28
N LYS A 104 -12.24 -5.60 -3.71
CA LYS A 104 -12.99 -6.03 -4.88
C LYS A 104 -12.19 -5.94 -6.17
N VAL A 105 -11.48 -4.83 -6.40
CA VAL A 105 -10.63 -4.64 -7.59
C VAL A 105 -9.52 -5.68 -7.61
N ARG A 106 -8.84 -5.86 -6.47
CA ARG A 106 -7.72 -6.77 -6.33
C ARG A 106 -8.10 -8.23 -6.61
N VAL A 107 -9.19 -8.71 -6.01
CA VAL A 107 -9.74 -10.05 -6.28
C VAL A 107 -10.10 -10.21 -7.76
N LYS A 108 -10.71 -9.19 -8.38
CA LYS A 108 -11.04 -9.22 -9.81
C LYS A 108 -9.79 -9.34 -10.71
N GLN A 109 -8.66 -8.78 -10.29
CA GLN A 109 -7.38 -8.89 -11.01
C GLN A 109 -6.60 -10.17 -10.68
N GLY A 110 -7.07 -10.99 -9.74
CA GLY A 110 -6.36 -12.20 -9.29
C GLY A 110 -5.18 -11.91 -8.36
N PHE A 111 -5.12 -10.73 -7.74
CA PHE A 111 -4.06 -10.35 -6.83
C PHE A 111 -4.46 -10.57 -5.35
N LYS A 112 -3.46 -10.60 -4.47
CA LYS A 112 -3.63 -10.82 -3.03
C LYS A 112 -3.45 -9.53 -2.23
N ALA A 113 -4.06 -9.46 -1.05
CA ALA A 113 -3.86 -8.34 -0.12
C ALA A 113 -2.39 -8.22 0.31
N PRO A 114 -1.92 -7.00 0.63
CA PRO A 114 -0.57 -6.83 1.15
C PRO A 114 -0.30 -7.74 2.34
N GLY A 115 0.83 -8.45 2.30
CA GLY A 115 1.29 -9.34 3.38
C GLY A 115 0.53 -10.66 3.50
N ALA A 116 -0.36 -10.99 2.56
CA ALA A 116 -1.02 -12.29 2.55
C ALA A 116 0.00 -13.40 2.24
N LYS A 117 0.12 -14.40 3.13
CA LYS A 117 0.98 -15.57 2.90
C LYS A 117 0.52 -16.36 1.65
N LEU A 118 1.48 -17.04 1.00
CA LEU A 118 1.22 -17.88 -0.18
C LEU A 118 0.20 -18.97 0.12
#